data_AF-A0A2V7YIC9-F1
#
_entry.id   AF-A0A2V7YIC9-F1
#
_cell.length_a   1.000
_cell.length_b   1.000
_cell.length_c   1.000
_cell.angle_alpha   90.00
_cell.angle_beta   90.00
_cell.angle_gamma   90.00
#
_symmetry.space_group_name_H-M   'P 1'
#
loop_
_entity.id
_entity.type
_entity.pdbx_description
1 polymer ?
#
loop_
_entity_poly.entity_id
_entity_poly.type
_entity_poly.pdbx_seq_one_letter_code
_entity_poly.pdbx_strand_id
1 'polypeptide(L)'
;MEKRIFVAVLVSIALLWGWAVLAPKLFPDLVKPRTTLTPAKAAPVAKPTTTSAAPQAQPAPQATVPPVKVAPVPAAPVAATGIEYTTIERPGVVARFSNRGAELVSFQLT
;
A
#
# COMPACT_ATOMS: atom_id res chain seq x y z
N MET A 1 -17.13 -25.81 37.22
CA MET A 1 -17.01 -24.61 36.35
C MET A 1 -17.34 -24.94 34.89
N GLU A 2 -17.41 -26.23 34.54
CA GLU A 2 -17.51 -26.76 33.18
C GLU A 2 -18.82 -26.43 32.47
N LYS A 3 -19.96 -26.41 33.19
CA LYS A 3 -21.27 -26.17 32.58
C LYS A 3 -21.38 -24.78 31.93
N ARG A 4 -20.69 -23.77 32.48
CA ARG A 4 -20.67 -22.40 31.94
C ARG A 4 -19.82 -22.32 30.67
N ILE A 5 -18.69 -23.04 30.65
CA ILE A 5 -17.79 -23.10 29.50
C ILE A 5 -18.47 -23.83 28.34
N PHE A 6 -19.14 -24.95 28.61
CA PHE A 6 -19.84 -25.73 27.60
C PHE A 6 -20.98 -24.93 26.94
N VAL A 7 -21.73 -24.17 27.74
CA VAL A 7 -22.76 -23.26 27.23
C VAL A 7 -22.15 -22.12 26.40
N ALA A 8 -21.04 -21.53 26.85
CA ALA A 8 -20.35 -20.49 26.07
C ALA A 8 -19.88 -20.99 24.71
N VAL A 9 -19.36 -22.22 24.63
CA VAL A 9 -18.96 -22.85 23.36
C VAL A 9 -20.15 -23.06 22.44
N LEU A 10 -21.27 -23.58 22.96
CA LEU A 10 -22.49 -23.76 22.17
C LEU A 10 -23.05 -22.43 21.64
N VAL A 11 -23.07 -21.39 22.48
CA VAL A 11 -23.52 -20.05 22.08
C VAL A 11 -22.60 -19.47 21.00
N SER A 12 -21.29 -19.66 21.13
CA SER A 12 -20.32 -19.23 20.11
C SER A 12 -20.58 -19.91 18.77
N ILE A 13 -20.75 -21.23 18.77
CA ILE A 13 -21.05 -22.00 17.55
C ILE A 13 -22.38 -21.54 16.93
N ALA A 14 -23.42 -21.36 17.74
CA ALA A 14 -24.72 -20.90 17.25
C ALA A 14 -24.66 -19.49 16.63
N LEU A 15 -23.87 -18.59 17.21
CA LEU A 15 -23.67 -17.24 16.68
C LEU A 15 -22.92 -17.26 15.35
N LEU A 16 -21.85 -18.06 15.25
CA LEU A 16 -21.08 -18.28 14.02
C LEU A 16 -21.96 -18.87 12.92
N TRP A 17 -22.79 -19.86 13.25
CA TRP A 17 -23.70 -20.50 12.29
C TRP A 17 -24.81 -19.55 11.85
N GLY A 18 -25.40 -18.81 12.78
CA GLY A 18 -26.41 -17.80 12.49
C GLY A 18 -25.87 -16.70 11.57
N TRP A 19 -24.65 -16.22 11.84
CA TRP A 19 -23.98 -15.25 10.98
C TRP A 19 -23.66 -15.81 9.60
N ALA A 20 -23.19 -17.06 9.49
CA ALA A 20 -22.89 -17.70 8.22
C ALA A 20 -24.13 -17.83 7.29
N VAL A 21 -25.32 -18.00 7.87
CA VAL A 21 -26.58 -18.06 7.11
C VAL A 21 -27.12 -16.66 6.78
N LEU A 22 -26.95 -15.70 7.68
CA LEU A 22 -27.50 -14.35 7.54
C LEU A 22 -26.63 -13.45 6.65
N ALA A 23 -25.30 -13.55 6.74
CA ALA A 23 -24.36 -12.72 6.01
C ALA A 23 -24.50 -12.81 4.47
N PRO A 24 -24.72 -13.98 3.84
CA PRO A 24 -24.94 -14.07 2.39
C PRO A 24 -26.23 -13.37 1.91
N LYS A 25 -27.24 -13.28 2.78
CA LYS A 25 -28.51 -12.62 2.47
C LYS A 25 -28.45 -11.11 2.64
N LEU A 26 -27.70 -10.62 3.63
CA LEU A 26 -27.49 -9.19 3.86
C LEU A 26 -26.43 -8.59 2.94
N PHE A 27 -25.40 -9.38 2.60
CA PHE A 27 -24.24 -8.94 1.83
C PHE A 27 -23.91 -9.92 0.69
N PRO A 28 -24.79 -10.05 -0.32
CA PRO A 28 -24.59 -10.98 -1.43
C PRO A 28 -23.34 -10.68 -2.27
N ASP A 29 -22.85 -9.43 -2.25
CA ASP A 29 -21.64 -9.02 -2.98
C ASP A 29 -20.32 -9.46 -2.31
N LEU A 30 -20.33 -9.81 -1.01
CA LEU A 30 -19.15 -10.38 -0.34
C LEU A 30 -18.88 -11.83 -0.74
N VAL A 31 -19.91 -12.51 -1.26
CA VAL A 31 -19.84 -13.94 -1.64
C VAL A 31 -19.54 -14.11 -3.13
N LYS A 32 -19.68 -13.04 -3.93
CA LYS A 32 -19.32 -13.08 -5.35
C LYS A 32 -17.80 -13.04 -5.51
N PRO A 33 -17.18 -14.06 -6.14
CA PRO A 33 -15.80 -13.97 -6.56
C PRO A 33 -15.65 -12.76 -7.49
N ARG A 34 -14.76 -11.83 -7.16
CA ARG A 34 -14.38 -10.74 -8.07
C ARG A 34 -13.52 -11.30 -9.20
N THR A 35 -14.11 -12.07 -10.10
CA THR A 35 -13.50 -12.48 -11.36
C THR A 35 -13.88 -11.50 -12.44
N THR A 36 -13.18 -10.36 -12.48
CA THR A 36 -13.03 -9.53 -13.68
C THR A 36 -11.90 -8.53 -13.47
N LEU A 37 -10.69 -9.07 -13.33
CA LEU A 37 -9.52 -8.33 -13.80
C LEU A 37 -9.44 -8.57 -15.30
N THR A 38 -10.23 -7.83 -16.08
CA THR A 38 -9.98 -7.69 -17.51
C THR A 38 -8.59 -7.07 -17.66
N PRO A 39 -7.60 -7.74 -18.28
CA PRO A 39 -6.29 -7.13 -18.43
C PRO A 39 -6.44 -5.90 -19.32
N ALA A 40 -5.99 -4.75 -18.79
CA ALA A 40 -5.91 -3.52 -19.56
C ALA A 40 -5.06 -3.78 -20.81
N LYS A 41 -5.63 -3.49 -21.98
CA LYS A 41 -4.97 -3.56 -23.28
C LYS A 41 -3.70 -2.70 -23.23
N ALA A 42 -2.55 -3.34 -23.40
CA ALA A 42 -1.25 -2.66 -23.39
C ALA A 42 -1.19 -1.58 -24.47
N ALA A 43 -0.78 -0.38 -24.08
CA ALA A 43 -0.45 0.71 -25.00
C ALA A 43 0.91 0.43 -25.69
N PRO A 44 1.16 0.94 -26.91
CA PRO A 44 2.40 0.69 -27.62
C PRO A 44 3.60 1.34 -26.90
N VAL A 45 4.69 0.59 -26.81
CA VAL A 45 5.97 1.02 -26.24
C VAL A 45 6.63 2.02 -27.19
N ALA A 46 6.93 3.23 -26.71
CA ALA A 46 7.77 4.18 -27.41
C ALA A 46 9.25 3.77 -27.30
N LYS A 47 9.95 3.83 -28.43
CA LYS A 47 11.38 3.51 -28.63
C LYS A 47 12.28 4.38 -27.73
N PRO A 48 13.32 3.84 -27.07
CA PRO A 48 14.28 4.66 -26.34
C PRO A 48 15.15 5.47 -27.30
N THR A 49 15.11 6.80 -27.18
CA THR A 49 16.10 7.69 -27.80
C THR A 49 17.31 7.78 -26.86
N THR A 50 18.49 7.40 -27.37
CA THR A 50 19.76 7.53 -26.66
C THR A 50 20.14 9.01 -26.50
N THR A 51 20.15 9.53 -25.28
CA THR A 51 20.72 10.85 -24.98
C THR A 51 22.16 10.68 -24.51
N SER A 52 23.06 11.26 -25.31
CA SER A 52 24.50 11.36 -25.07
C SER A 52 24.81 12.10 -23.75
N ALA A 53 25.76 11.59 -22.97
CA ALA A 53 26.23 12.24 -21.75
C ALA A 53 27.05 13.50 -22.09
N ALA A 54 26.70 14.63 -21.47
CA ALA A 54 27.50 15.85 -21.52
C ALA A 54 28.52 15.87 -20.35
N PRO A 55 29.73 16.43 -20.53
CA PRO A 55 30.78 16.42 -19.50
C PRO A 55 30.42 17.24 -18.24
N GLN A 56 30.85 16.74 -17.09
CA GLN A 56 30.75 17.44 -15.80
C GLN A 56 31.57 18.74 -15.80
N ALA A 57 30.93 19.86 -15.47
CA ALA A 57 31.60 21.13 -15.19
C ALA A 57 31.80 21.32 -13.67
N GLN A 58 33.01 21.75 -13.31
CA GLN A 58 33.50 21.99 -11.95
C GLN A 58 32.78 23.18 -11.27
N PRO A 59 32.52 23.16 -9.95
CA PRO A 59 31.77 24.24 -9.30
C PRO A 59 32.63 25.51 -9.16
N ALA A 60 32.12 26.64 -9.66
CA ALA A 60 32.59 27.98 -9.31
C ALA A 60 31.80 28.55 -8.11
N PRO A 61 32.38 29.41 -7.27
CA PRO A 61 31.71 29.97 -6.08
C PRO A 61 30.49 30.82 -6.45
N GLN A 62 29.35 30.55 -5.82
CA GLN A 62 28.07 31.21 -6.09
C GLN A 62 27.98 32.60 -5.45
N ALA A 63 27.62 33.60 -6.26
CA ALA A 63 27.13 34.89 -5.78
C ALA A 63 25.68 34.72 -5.26
N THR A 64 25.38 35.37 -4.12
CA THR A 64 24.09 35.25 -3.42
C THR A 64 22.97 35.93 -4.19
N VAL A 65 22.04 35.13 -4.74
CA VAL A 65 20.78 35.58 -5.36
C VAL A 65 19.63 35.29 -4.37
N PRO A 66 18.67 36.21 -4.16
CA PRO A 66 17.59 36.02 -3.20
C PRO A 66 16.72 34.79 -3.53
N PRO A 67 16.19 34.07 -2.52
CA PRO A 67 15.46 32.82 -2.76
C PRO A 67 14.13 33.11 -3.45
N VAL A 68 14.05 32.72 -4.72
CA VAL A 68 12.78 32.62 -5.44
C VAL A 68 12.00 31.45 -4.81
N LYS A 69 10.81 31.75 -4.28
CA LYS A 69 9.89 30.77 -3.74
C LYS A 69 9.37 29.89 -4.88
N VAL A 70 10.02 28.75 -5.11
CA VAL A 70 9.56 27.74 -6.06
C VAL A 70 8.35 27.05 -5.47
N ALA A 71 7.20 27.13 -6.16
CA ALA A 71 6.02 26.36 -5.80
C ALA A 71 6.33 24.85 -5.99
N PRO A 72 5.93 23.97 -5.05
CA PRO A 72 6.17 22.54 -5.21
C PRO A 72 5.48 22.04 -6.48
N VAL A 73 6.26 21.56 -7.44
CA VAL A 73 5.73 20.84 -8.60
C VAL A 73 5.29 19.46 -8.11
N PRO A 74 4.06 19.02 -8.38
CA PRO A 74 3.63 17.66 -8.04
C PRO A 74 4.52 16.66 -8.77
N ALA A 75 5.32 15.90 -8.02
CA ALA A 75 6.13 14.83 -8.60
C ALA A 75 5.20 13.72 -9.10
N ALA A 76 5.38 13.30 -10.35
CA ALA A 76 4.67 12.14 -10.88
C ALA A 76 5.08 10.89 -10.07
N PRO A 77 4.16 9.93 -9.85
CA PRO A 77 4.48 8.72 -9.13
C PRO A 77 5.62 7.96 -9.81
N VAL A 78 6.75 7.79 -9.12
CA VAL A 78 7.86 6.98 -9.60
C VAL A 78 7.62 5.55 -9.16
N ALA A 79 7.39 4.66 -10.13
CA ALA A 79 7.27 3.23 -9.85
C ALA A 79 8.65 2.66 -9.51
N ALA A 80 8.81 2.11 -8.30
CA ALA A 80 10.04 1.46 -7.90
C ALA A 80 10.27 0.16 -8.71
N THR A 81 11.46 0.02 -9.29
CA THR A 81 11.89 -1.14 -10.10
C THR A 81 11.94 -2.44 -9.28
N GLY A 82 12.06 -2.35 -7.95
CA GLY A 82 11.94 -3.45 -7.00
C GLY A 82 11.12 -3.04 -5.77
N ILE A 83 10.51 -4.02 -5.10
CA ILE A 83 9.77 -3.80 -3.84
C ILE A 83 10.78 -3.82 -2.70
N GLU A 84 10.88 -2.71 -1.99
CA GLU A 84 11.65 -2.58 -0.75
C GLU A 84 10.72 -2.24 0.41
N TYR A 85 11.04 -2.74 1.60
CA TYR A 85 10.25 -2.51 2.80
C TYR A 85 11.06 -1.74 3.84
N THR A 86 10.48 -0.66 4.35
CA THR A 86 11.03 0.12 5.45
C THR A 86 10.22 -0.14 6.71
N THR A 87 10.87 -0.63 7.76
CA THR A 87 10.25 -0.83 9.07
C THR A 87 10.49 0.38 9.96
N ILE A 88 9.44 0.92 10.56
CA ILE A 88 9.48 1.97 11.58
C ILE A 88 9.08 1.33 12.90
N GLU A 89 10.03 1.32 13.84
CA GLU A 89 9.83 0.79 15.18
C GLU A 89 9.69 1.95 16.18
N ARG A 90 8.61 1.93 16.94
CA ARG A 90 8.31 2.85 18.04
C ARG A 90 7.86 2.04 19.26
N PRO A 91 7.98 2.58 20.49
CA PRO A 91 7.40 1.93 21.66
C PRO A 91 5.91 1.65 21.45
N GLY A 92 5.52 0.38 21.52
CA GLY A 92 4.15 -0.09 21.33
C GLY A 92 3.67 -0.19 19.88
N VAL A 93 4.50 0.12 18.88
CA VAL A 93 4.09 0.07 17.46
C VAL A 93 5.24 -0.35 16.54
N VAL A 94 4.98 -1.32 15.66
CA VAL A 94 5.84 -1.65 14.52
C VAL A 94 5.05 -1.47 13.23
N ALA A 95 5.49 -0.56 12.36
CA ALA A 95 4.87 -0.30 11.06
C ALA A 95 5.84 -0.63 9.93
N ARG A 96 5.38 -1.30 8.86
CA ARG A 96 6.18 -1.59 7.67
C ARG A 96 5.58 -0.90 6.45
N PHE A 97 6.38 -0.12 5.74
CA PHE A 97 5.99 0.60 4.54
C PHE A 97 6.68 0.03 3.30
N SER A 98 6.02 0.07 2.16
CA SER A 98 6.61 -0.24 0.85
C SER A 98 7.12 1.03 0.17
N ASN A 99 8.23 0.92 -0.54
CA ASN A 99 8.73 1.98 -1.42
C ASN A 99 7.83 2.25 -2.65
N ARG A 100 6.81 1.41 -2.89
CA ARG A 100 5.78 1.64 -3.92
C ARG A 100 4.64 2.46 -3.33
N GLY A 101 4.67 3.77 -3.57
CA GLY A 101 3.58 4.67 -3.14
C GLY A 101 3.54 4.94 -1.64
N ALA A 102 4.61 4.61 -0.90
CA ALA A 102 4.65 4.72 0.57
C ALA A 102 3.50 3.95 1.26
N GLU A 103 3.09 2.82 0.68
CA GLU A 103 1.97 2.03 1.19
C GLU A 103 2.31 1.36 2.53
N LEU A 104 1.39 1.40 3.49
CA LEU A 104 1.50 0.66 4.74
C LEU A 104 1.14 -0.81 4.50
N VAL A 105 2.09 -1.71 4.76
CA VAL A 105 1.99 -3.15 4.49
C VAL A 105 1.69 -3.94 5.76
N SER A 106 2.20 -3.53 6.91
CA SER A 106 1.97 -4.20 8.19
C SER A 106 1.98 -3.19 9.33
N PHE A 107 1.10 -3.42 10.31
CA PHE A 107 1.01 -2.63 11.53
C PHE A 107 0.78 -3.58 12.70
N GLN A 108 1.66 -3.55 13.70
CA GLN A 108 1.60 -4.38 14.89
C GLN A 108 1.64 -3.48 16.13
N LEU A 109 0.82 -3.80 17.12
CA LEU A 109 0.83 -3.18 18.44
C LEU A 109 1.55 -4.14 19.39
N THR A 110 2.56 -3.64 20.11
CA THR A 110 3.38 -4.42 21.04
C THR A 110 3.14 -4.05 22.49
#